data_AF-A0A7S4CB07-F1
#
_entry.id   AF-A0A7S4CB07-F1
#
_cell.length_a   1.000
_cell.length_b   1.000
_cell.length_c   1.000
_cell.angle_alpha   90.00
_cell.angle_beta   90.00
_cell.angle_gamma   90.00
#
_symmetry.space_group_name_H-M   'P 1'
#
loop_
_entity.id
_entity.type
_entity.pdbx_description
1 polymer ?
#
loop_
_entity_poly.entity_id
_entity_poly.type
_entity_poly.pdbx_seq_one_letter_code
_entity_poly.pdbx_strand_id
1 'polypeptide(L)'
;MASPSHTAGSVAMDSDTKRGPVLRAARDFAPGDLVLCETPLVCTAQQDPALKSVDARLMPHVLALQQICKSSEAVRQEVEGMTCPDLGHTHDIIAEAGEAARIVFAGSGMFGAYGWARGVSESSLHRCAVAFHVHALQYQDDTRALFSLGSKLVHSCIPNTHYSPTEGLGRHMALAHIKKGDIVTTSHLGLLHIESTPRRRAHLYKTRLLVCSCPRCSGPDLSRQLPCPHCHPRDPKEPTVPEDVAFERKPVHYVVCTLKPKDEDCPPSPDAFTASWTCQICARSFPDTKLGFDLDMERQLQDRVIALDPSSKGMDWDELMQWFMACLHTLGRRHWLVVKMNTMMSELLQSTLRSSKQLTDDEKDRYSDELIGCLSWIWQWFVDARCSPLLYSEAFLTGTNVLYRLASHGMKLEDFSLSCCWFYPWVQLLKGDEAEDTQAALQAIKHASKLKGFSPSVANANELLRDTLKGKGNEIFAKGEEDQGKFWEAILWYSTAVFVCPTDAVLYSNRSVSFQKLALYDEAVRDAVTCIALKPDWAKGHFRLATAYKEMGRVAEAKRVVKDAKKLAPDDEAIAMLVRQLKKMG
;
A
#
# COMPACT_ATOMS: atom_id res chain seq x y z
N MET A 1 31.44 20.90 13.16
CA MET A 1 30.54 21.85 12.46
C MET A 1 29.62 20.99 11.60
N ALA A 2 28.31 20.84 11.79
CA ALA A 2 27.33 21.33 12.75
C ALA A 2 26.56 20.11 13.33
N SER A 3 26.02 20.21 14.54
CA SER A 3 25.08 19.23 15.11
C SER A 3 23.88 19.08 14.15
N PRO A 4 23.35 17.88 13.89
CA PRO A 4 22.15 17.75 13.07
C PRO A 4 21.05 18.57 13.75
N SER A 5 20.54 19.58 13.05
CA SER A 5 19.51 20.46 13.58
C SER A 5 18.27 19.64 13.88
N HIS A 6 17.97 19.43 15.17
CA HIS A 6 16.60 19.11 15.59
C HIS A 6 15.68 20.12 14.91
N THR A 7 14.69 19.65 14.15
CA THR A 7 13.66 20.52 13.54
C THR A 7 12.66 21.00 14.60
N ALA A 8 13.18 21.46 15.74
CA ALA A 8 12.41 22.06 16.82
C ALA A 8 11.62 23.25 16.25
N GLY A 9 10.29 23.20 16.38
CA GLY A 9 9.39 24.23 15.90
C GLY A 9 8.79 24.01 14.50
N SER A 10 9.10 22.91 13.80
CA SER A 10 8.43 22.55 12.53
C SER A 10 7.00 22.03 12.72
N VAL A 11 6.70 21.50 13.90
CA VAL A 11 5.36 21.05 14.31
C VAL A 11 5.03 21.59 15.69
N ALA A 12 3.74 21.71 15.99
CA ALA A 12 3.23 22.15 17.28
C ALA A 12 2.24 21.12 17.83
N MET A 13 2.32 20.86 19.14
CA MET A 13 1.35 20.01 19.83
C MET A 13 0.05 20.80 20.04
N ASP A 14 -1.05 20.23 19.60
CA ASP A 14 -2.41 20.69 19.86
C ASP A 14 -3.06 19.73 20.86
N SER A 15 -3.18 20.17 22.11
CA SER A 15 -3.77 19.40 23.20
C SER A 15 -5.28 19.58 23.33
N ASP A 16 -5.90 20.48 22.57
CA ASP A 16 -7.33 20.80 22.65
C ASP A 16 -8.14 19.99 21.63
N THR A 17 -7.98 18.67 21.65
CA THR A 17 -8.80 17.79 20.84
C THR A 17 -9.56 16.79 21.69
N LYS A 18 -10.82 16.55 21.32
CA LYS A 18 -11.67 15.52 21.94
C LYS A 18 -11.09 14.10 21.85
N ARG A 19 -10.01 13.89 21.09
CA ARG A 19 -9.38 12.58 20.83
C ARG A 19 -7.93 12.49 21.33
N GLY A 20 -7.48 13.43 22.15
CA GLY A 20 -6.12 13.49 22.69
C GLY A 20 -5.19 14.44 21.92
N PRO A 21 -3.94 14.61 22.36
CA PRO A 21 -3.00 15.54 21.75
C PRO A 21 -2.59 15.11 20.33
N VAL A 22 -2.52 16.06 19.40
CA VAL A 22 -2.08 15.82 18.01
C VAL A 22 -1.00 16.80 17.58
N LEU A 23 -0.13 16.39 16.67
CA LEU A 23 0.88 17.29 16.09
C LEU A 23 0.34 17.95 14.82
N ARG A 24 0.44 19.28 14.75
CA ARG A 24 0.09 20.09 13.58
C ARG A 24 1.32 20.74 12.96
N ALA A 25 1.26 20.94 11.66
CA ALA A 25 2.29 21.65 10.92
C ALA A 25 2.40 23.12 11.40
N ALA A 26 3.59 23.56 11.81
CA ALA A 26 3.80 24.94 12.25
C ALA A 26 4.04 25.92 11.07
N ARG A 27 4.33 25.36 9.90
CA ARG A 27 4.54 26.06 8.62
C ARG A 27 3.99 25.22 7.46
N ASP A 28 3.97 25.80 6.27
CA ASP A 28 3.70 25.05 5.05
C ASP A 28 4.90 24.15 4.70
N PHE A 29 4.60 22.94 4.22
CA PHE A 29 5.57 21.99 3.69
C PHE A 29 5.24 21.67 2.23
N ALA A 30 6.26 21.62 1.40
CA ALA A 30 6.19 21.02 0.07
C ALA A 30 6.49 19.51 0.15
N PRO A 31 6.02 18.71 -0.82
CA PRO A 31 6.44 17.31 -0.93
C PRO A 31 7.98 17.21 -0.97
N GLY A 32 8.53 16.33 -0.13
CA GLY A 32 9.98 16.15 0.05
C GLY A 32 10.64 17.04 1.10
N ASP A 33 9.90 17.97 1.73
CA ASP A 33 10.43 18.71 2.85
C ASP A 33 10.62 17.82 4.09
N LEU A 34 11.70 18.07 4.83
CA LEU A 34 11.91 17.48 6.15
C LEU A 34 10.91 18.09 7.16
N VAL A 35 10.02 17.24 7.69
CA VAL A 35 9.00 17.62 8.68
C VAL A 35 9.53 17.45 10.09
N LEU A 36 10.08 16.28 10.41
CA LEU A 36 10.69 15.95 11.71
C LEU A 36 12.00 15.21 11.52
N CYS A 37 12.97 15.49 12.39
CA CYS A 37 14.24 14.77 12.47
C CYS A 37 14.67 14.71 13.93
N GLU A 38 14.74 13.50 14.48
CA GLU A 38 14.94 13.28 15.90
C GLU A 38 15.94 12.16 16.16
N THR A 39 16.75 12.33 17.20
CA THR A 39 17.47 11.23 17.82
C THR A 39 16.50 10.39 18.65
N PRO A 40 16.66 9.06 18.71
CA PRO A 40 15.87 8.21 19.60
C PRO A 40 15.90 8.70 21.04
N LEU A 41 14.72 8.79 21.66
CA LEU A 41 14.55 8.99 23.09
C LEU A 41 14.96 7.73 23.86
N VAL A 42 14.54 6.56 23.35
CA VAL A 42 14.90 5.23 23.85
C VAL A 42 14.99 4.29 22.64
N CYS A 43 15.99 3.42 22.59
CA CYS A 43 16.14 2.39 21.56
C CYS A 43 16.42 1.03 22.21
N THR A 44 15.77 -0.04 21.74
CA THR A 44 16.06 -1.40 22.21
C THR A 44 17.41 -1.89 21.69
N ALA A 45 18.12 -2.70 22.48
CA ALA A 45 19.28 -3.45 22.01
C ALA A 45 18.85 -4.74 21.28
N GLN A 46 19.68 -5.27 20.37
CA GLN A 46 19.40 -6.50 19.64
C GLN A 46 19.23 -7.71 20.58
N GLN A 47 20.16 -7.88 21.54
CA GLN A 47 20.08 -8.90 22.60
C GLN A 47 20.88 -8.46 23.82
N ASP A 48 20.48 -8.92 25.00
CA ASP A 48 21.31 -8.86 26.21
C ASP A 48 21.60 -10.30 26.66
N PRO A 49 22.89 -10.74 26.66
CA PRO A 49 23.26 -12.06 27.15
C PRO A 49 22.81 -12.36 28.58
N ALA A 50 22.58 -11.34 29.40
CA ALA A 50 22.07 -11.47 30.76
C ALA A 50 20.57 -11.81 30.82
N LEU A 51 19.84 -11.70 29.71
CA LEU A 51 18.39 -11.93 29.63
C LEU A 51 18.01 -13.28 28.99
N LYS A 52 18.96 -14.17 28.70
CA LYS A 52 18.72 -15.43 27.96
C LYS A 52 17.66 -16.37 28.55
N SER A 53 17.32 -16.24 29.83
CA SER A 53 16.29 -17.05 30.50
C SER A 53 14.87 -16.48 30.41
N VAL A 54 14.69 -15.28 29.84
CA VAL A 54 13.39 -14.65 29.67
C VAL A 54 12.63 -15.31 28.52
N ASP A 55 11.34 -15.59 28.74
CA ASP A 55 10.43 -16.06 27.69
C ASP A 55 10.51 -15.13 26.46
N ALA A 56 10.71 -15.73 25.28
CA ALA A 56 10.83 -15.01 24.01
C ALA A 56 9.66 -14.04 23.77
N ARG A 57 8.47 -14.39 24.24
CA ARG A 57 7.25 -13.56 24.11
C ARG A 57 7.31 -12.28 24.96
N LEU A 58 8.00 -12.33 26.10
CA LEU A 58 8.16 -11.19 27.01
C LEU A 58 9.41 -10.36 26.70
N MET A 59 10.37 -10.94 25.98
CA MET A 59 11.66 -10.32 25.69
C MET A 59 11.56 -8.89 25.14
N PRO A 60 10.67 -8.56 24.19
CA PRO A 60 10.57 -7.19 23.68
C PRO A 60 10.22 -6.17 24.77
N HIS A 61 9.38 -6.56 25.72
CA HIS A 61 9.00 -5.70 26.86
C HIS A 61 10.15 -5.57 27.86
N VAL A 62 10.87 -6.65 28.17
CA VAL A 62 11.99 -6.60 29.11
C VAL A 62 13.16 -5.77 28.56
N LEU A 63 13.48 -5.89 27.27
CA LEU A 63 14.50 -5.06 26.61
C LEU A 63 14.10 -3.58 26.60
N ALA A 64 12.83 -3.27 26.32
CA ALA A 64 12.33 -1.91 26.40
C ALA A 64 12.47 -1.34 27.83
N LEU A 65 12.00 -2.07 28.83
CA LEU A 65 12.10 -1.68 30.25
C LEU A 65 13.54 -1.46 30.68
N GLN A 66 14.46 -2.33 30.24
CA GLN A 66 15.87 -2.18 30.56
C GLN A 66 16.41 -0.84 30.06
N GLN A 67 16.12 -0.48 28.82
CA GLN A 67 16.62 0.76 28.22
C GLN A 67 15.95 1.99 28.83
N ILE A 68 14.65 1.92 29.11
CA ILE A 68 13.92 3.00 29.79
C ILE A 68 14.47 3.23 31.20
N CYS A 69 14.70 2.17 31.99
CA CYS A 69 15.17 2.31 33.36
C CYS A 69 16.65 2.68 33.47
N LYS A 70 17.46 2.34 32.47
CA LYS A 70 18.85 2.83 32.34
C LYS A 70 18.92 4.28 31.86
N SER A 71 17.82 4.85 31.34
CA SER A 71 17.73 6.24 30.93
C SER A 71 17.48 7.17 32.14
N SER A 72 17.40 8.48 31.90
CA SER A 72 17.13 9.45 32.98
C SER A 72 15.69 9.36 33.48
N GLU A 73 15.46 9.83 34.71
CA GLU A 73 14.12 9.95 35.29
C GLU A 73 13.16 10.73 34.38
N ALA A 74 13.63 11.81 33.76
CA ALA A 74 12.85 12.63 32.84
C ALA A 74 12.41 11.84 31.60
N VAL A 75 13.30 11.01 31.04
CA VAL A 75 12.95 10.13 29.91
C VAL A 75 11.90 9.11 30.33
N ARG A 76 12.04 8.48 31.50
CA ARG A 76 11.05 7.53 32.00
C ARG A 76 9.68 8.18 32.19
N GLN A 77 9.63 9.37 32.79
CA GLN A 77 8.39 10.12 32.98
C GLN A 77 7.75 10.53 31.65
N GLU A 78 8.54 10.89 30.63
CA GLU A 78 8.02 11.18 29.30
C GLU A 78 7.37 9.94 28.66
N VAL A 79 8.03 8.78 28.75
CA VAL A 79 7.49 7.51 28.24
C VAL A 79 6.22 7.10 29.00
N GLU A 80 6.24 7.25 30.33
CA GLU A 80 5.09 6.95 31.19
C GLU A 80 3.88 7.86 30.91
N GLY A 81 4.13 9.10 30.48
CA GLY A 81 3.10 10.06 30.09
C GLY A 81 2.52 9.86 28.68
N MET A 82 3.01 8.89 27.90
CA MET A 82 2.46 8.61 26.57
C MET A 82 1.06 7.98 26.69
N THR A 83 0.14 8.45 25.84
CA THR A 83 -1.27 8.04 25.90
C THR A 83 -1.46 6.59 25.47
N CYS A 84 -1.88 5.73 26.39
CA CYS A 84 -2.25 4.34 26.11
C CYS A 84 -3.77 4.15 26.29
N PRO A 85 -4.45 3.44 25.39
CA PRO A 85 -5.86 3.08 25.56
C PRO A 85 -6.06 2.20 26.80
N ASP A 86 -7.06 2.51 27.63
CA ASP A 86 -7.46 1.65 28.75
C ASP A 86 -8.36 0.52 28.25
N LEU A 87 -7.74 -0.58 27.83
CA LEU A 87 -8.45 -1.77 27.35
C LEU A 87 -8.50 -2.89 28.40
N GLY A 88 -8.14 -2.60 29.66
CA GLY A 88 -8.03 -3.59 30.73
C GLY A 88 -6.99 -4.70 30.45
N HIS A 89 -6.84 -5.64 31.40
CA HIS A 89 -5.88 -6.76 31.31
C HIS A 89 -6.22 -7.84 30.24
N THR A 90 -7.24 -7.61 29.43
CA THR A 90 -7.80 -8.61 28.51
C THR A 90 -7.12 -8.64 27.14
N HIS A 91 -6.34 -7.61 26.79
CA HIS A 91 -5.58 -7.61 25.54
C HIS A 91 -4.20 -8.25 25.74
N ASP A 92 -3.78 -9.15 24.85
CA ASP A 92 -2.55 -9.94 24.98
C ASP A 92 -1.31 -9.07 25.26
N ILE A 93 -1.12 -7.97 24.52
CA ILE A 93 -0.03 -7.01 24.77
C ILE A 93 -0.04 -6.45 26.19
N ILE A 94 -1.21 -6.08 26.72
CA ILE A 94 -1.32 -5.48 28.06
C ILE A 94 -0.99 -6.53 29.12
N ALA A 95 -1.44 -7.77 28.90
CA ALA A 95 -1.14 -8.91 29.77
C ALA A 95 0.37 -9.27 29.73
N GLU A 96 0.96 -9.36 28.54
CA GLU A 96 2.40 -9.62 28.33
C GLU A 96 3.28 -8.52 28.94
N ALA A 97 2.92 -7.25 28.70
CA ALA A 97 3.61 -6.11 29.31
C ALA A 97 3.50 -6.13 30.85
N GLY A 98 2.34 -6.52 31.39
CA GLY A 98 2.12 -6.66 32.83
C GLY A 98 2.93 -7.81 33.43
N GLU A 99 2.99 -8.95 32.75
CA GLU A 99 3.82 -10.09 33.12
C GLU A 99 5.31 -9.70 33.15
N ALA A 100 5.79 -9.05 32.09
CA ALA A 100 7.16 -8.56 32.02
C ALA A 100 7.48 -7.57 33.14
N ALA A 101 6.58 -6.61 33.40
CA ALA A 101 6.73 -5.63 34.47
C ALA A 101 6.84 -6.28 35.86
N ARG A 102 6.00 -7.29 36.14
CA ARG A 102 6.01 -8.00 37.42
C ARG A 102 7.28 -8.82 37.62
N ILE A 103 7.75 -9.53 36.58
CA ILE A 103 9.01 -10.28 36.61
C ILE A 103 10.19 -9.33 36.87
N VAL A 104 10.23 -8.21 36.14
CA VAL A 104 11.27 -7.18 36.30
C VAL A 104 11.23 -6.58 37.71
N PHE A 105 10.04 -6.23 38.19
CA PHE A 105 9.85 -5.67 39.53
C PHE A 105 10.33 -6.63 40.63
N ALA A 106 9.90 -7.89 40.59
CA ALA A 106 10.29 -8.91 41.57
C ALA A 106 11.81 -9.15 41.60
N GLY A 107 12.48 -9.07 40.44
CA GLY A 107 13.93 -9.22 40.32
C GLY A 107 14.74 -7.91 40.41
N SER A 108 14.14 -6.79 40.82
CA SER A 108 14.82 -5.48 40.91
C SER A 108 15.56 -5.22 42.24
N GLY A 109 15.51 -6.19 43.17
CA GLY A 109 16.11 -6.11 44.50
C GLY A 109 17.64 -5.98 44.53
N MET A 110 18.21 -5.97 45.74
CA MET A 110 19.64 -5.67 45.96
C MET A 110 20.61 -6.57 45.17
N PHE A 111 20.26 -7.84 44.99
CA PHE A 111 21.02 -8.85 44.26
C PHE A 111 20.24 -9.47 43.08
N GLY A 112 19.18 -8.80 42.64
CA GLY A 112 18.31 -9.33 41.61
C GLY A 112 18.85 -9.10 40.19
N ALA A 113 18.45 -9.95 39.24
CA ALA A 113 18.87 -9.91 37.85
C ALA A 113 18.49 -8.60 37.11
N TYR A 114 17.55 -7.83 37.67
CA TYR A 114 17.03 -6.59 37.10
C TYR A 114 17.32 -5.37 37.98
N GLY A 115 18.51 -5.32 38.60
CA GLY A 115 18.91 -4.21 39.48
C GLY A 115 18.84 -2.81 38.82
N TRP A 116 18.82 -2.74 37.50
CA TRP A 116 18.57 -1.50 36.73
C TRP A 116 17.15 -0.93 36.90
N ALA A 117 16.17 -1.73 37.35
CA ALA A 117 14.80 -1.30 37.63
C ALA A 117 14.58 -0.90 39.11
N ARG A 118 15.65 -0.82 39.91
CA ARG A 118 15.54 -0.55 41.34
C ARG A 118 14.89 0.80 41.61
N GLY A 119 13.89 0.81 42.49
CA GLY A 119 13.15 2.03 42.86
C GLY A 119 12.04 2.41 41.89
N VAL A 120 11.82 1.64 40.82
CA VAL A 120 10.69 1.83 39.90
C VAL A 120 9.52 0.95 40.34
N SER A 121 8.32 1.51 40.41
CA SER A 121 7.13 0.73 40.78
C SER A 121 6.70 -0.21 39.66
N GLU A 122 6.09 -1.35 40.01
CA GLU A 122 5.50 -2.28 39.03
C GLU A 122 4.52 -1.56 38.08
N SER A 123 3.73 -0.63 38.60
CA SER A 123 2.76 0.14 37.81
C SER A 123 3.43 1.07 36.79
N SER A 124 4.52 1.73 37.16
CA SER A 124 5.32 2.56 36.24
C SER A 124 6.00 1.68 35.17
N LEU A 125 6.57 0.54 35.57
CA LEU A 125 7.11 -0.44 34.61
C LEU A 125 6.03 -0.91 33.64
N HIS A 126 4.83 -1.27 34.11
CA HIS A 126 3.75 -1.72 33.24
C HIS A 126 3.35 -0.63 32.22
N ARG A 127 3.16 0.62 32.67
CA ARG A 127 2.87 1.76 31.78
C ARG A 127 3.97 1.96 30.74
N CYS A 128 5.23 1.96 31.15
CA CYS A 128 6.36 2.12 30.25
C CYS A 128 6.45 0.99 29.20
N ALA A 129 6.20 -0.26 29.61
CA ALA A 129 6.22 -1.40 28.70
C ALA A 129 5.08 -1.34 27.66
N VAL A 130 3.88 -0.91 28.05
CA VAL A 130 2.75 -0.71 27.13
C VAL A 130 3.02 0.47 26.20
N ALA A 131 3.46 1.61 26.74
CA ALA A 131 3.78 2.81 25.97
C ALA A 131 4.83 2.51 24.90
N PHE A 132 5.92 1.83 25.26
CA PHE A 132 6.94 1.45 24.30
C PHE A 132 6.38 0.54 23.21
N HIS A 133 5.59 -0.48 23.57
CA HIS A 133 5.02 -1.39 22.58
C HIS A 133 4.12 -0.65 21.58
N VAL A 134 3.27 0.26 22.06
CA VAL A 134 2.29 0.98 21.23
C VAL A 134 2.94 2.08 20.40
N HIS A 135 3.96 2.78 20.90
CA HIS A 135 4.48 3.99 20.27
C HIS A 135 5.83 3.83 19.57
N ALA A 136 6.59 2.77 19.86
CA ALA A 136 7.91 2.60 19.26
C ALA A 136 7.80 2.31 17.76
N LEU A 137 8.60 3.01 16.96
CA LEU A 137 8.73 2.83 15.52
C LEU A 137 9.84 1.81 15.23
N GLN A 138 9.76 1.16 14.06
CA GLN A 138 10.87 0.34 13.57
C GLN A 138 12.11 1.23 13.42
N TYR A 139 13.27 0.71 13.76
CA TYR A 139 14.52 1.45 13.69
C TYR A 139 15.55 0.65 12.89
N GLN A 140 16.85 0.84 13.15
CA GLN A 140 17.92 0.10 12.50
C GLN A 140 17.88 -1.39 12.89
N ASP A 141 18.13 -2.27 11.91
CA ASP A 141 18.01 -3.72 12.05
C ASP A 141 16.62 -4.13 12.59
N ASP A 142 16.57 -5.16 13.46
CA ASP A 142 15.36 -5.62 14.15
C ASP A 142 15.06 -4.84 15.44
N THR A 143 15.63 -3.63 15.62
CA THR A 143 15.40 -2.81 16.82
C THR A 143 14.24 -1.84 16.67
N ARG A 144 13.72 -1.35 17.80
CA ARG A 144 12.64 -0.36 17.86
C ARG A 144 13.07 0.84 18.70
N ALA A 145 12.56 2.01 18.34
CA ALA A 145 12.88 3.26 19.00
C ALA A 145 11.64 4.10 19.32
N LEU A 146 11.66 4.77 20.47
CA LEU A 146 10.75 5.87 20.80
C LEU A 146 11.40 7.19 20.43
N PHE A 147 10.60 8.13 19.94
CA PHE A 147 10.99 9.50 19.66
C PHE A 147 10.09 10.47 20.43
N SER A 148 10.56 11.68 20.71
CA SER A 148 9.78 12.61 21.53
C SER A 148 8.54 13.11 20.79
N LEU A 149 8.64 13.40 19.49
CA LEU A 149 7.52 13.87 18.67
C LEU A 149 7.05 12.81 17.67
N GLY A 150 7.95 12.14 16.96
CA GLY A 150 7.62 11.16 15.92
C GLY A 150 6.73 10.01 16.40
N SER A 151 6.95 9.53 17.63
CA SER A 151 6.12 8.49 18.27
C SER A 151 4.73 8.96 18.70
N LYS A 152 4.45 10.27 18.64
CA LYS A 152 3.15 10.90 18.93
C LYS A 152 2.38 11.27 17.66
N LEU A 153 2.93 11.02 16.47
CA LEU A 153 2.22 11.27 15.20
C LEU A 153 1.03 10.34 15.04
N VAL A 154 -0.07 10.90 14.53
CA VAL A 154 -1.32 10.17 14.34
C VAL A 154 -1.21 9.24 13.13
N HIS A 155 -1.71 8.02 13.27
CA HIS A 155 -1.84 7.10 12.16
C HIS A 155 -2.87 7.59 11.13
N SER A 156 -2.51 7.54 9.84
CA SER A 156 -3.45 7.59 8.74
C SER A 156 -3.10 6.51 7.71
N CYS A 157 -4.12 5.85 7.15
CA CYS A 157 -3.92 4.99 5.99
C CYS A 157 -3.81 5.79 4.68
N ILE A 158 -3.83 7.12 4.74
CA ILE A 158 -3.36 8.03 3.69
C ILE A 158 -2.50 9.07 4.42
N PRO A 159 -1.27 8.71 4.82
CA PRO A 159 -0.44 9.62 5.58
C PRO A 159 0.03 10.76 4.69
N ASN A 160 0.30 11.92 5.30
CA ASN A 160 0.97 13.05 4.66
C ASN A 160 2.46 13.11 4.97
N THR A 161 3.00 12.20 5.80
CA THR A 161 4.43 12.01 6.00
C THR A 161 4.86 10.54 5.86
N HIS A 162 6.13 10.33 5.50
CA HIS A 162 6.79 9.03 5.51
C HIS A 162 7.91 9.03 6.53
N TYR A 163 8.01 7.96 7.31
CA TYR A 163 9.04 7.76 8.31
C TYR A 163 10.18 6.90 7.74
N SER A 164 11.42 7.33 7.94
CA SER A 164 12.63 6.53 7.66
C SER A 164 13.66 6.66 8.78
N PRO A 165 14.23 5.53 9.27
CA PRO A 165 15.35 5.55 10.20
C PRO A 165 16.69 5.61 9.43
N THR A 166 17.24 6.80 9.23
CA THR A 166 18.47 7.02 8.43
C THR A 166 19.58 7.60 9.30
N GLU A 167 20.78 7.01 9.26
CA GLU A 167 21.99 7.47 9.98
C GLU A 167 21.82 7.66 11.50
N GLY A 168 21.05 6.77 12.12
CA GLY A 168 20.81 6.86 13.56
C GLY A 168 19.78 7.93 13.97
N LEU A 169 19.00 8.44 13.02
CA LEU A 169 17.96 9.44 13.24
C LEU A 169 16.61 8.93 12.71
N GLY A 170 15.53 9.26 13.41
CA GLY A 170 14.17 9.10 12.90
C GLY A 170 13.78 10.34 12.09
N ARG A 171 13.56 10.17 10.79
CA ARG A 171 13.19 11.26 9.86
C ARG A 171 11.74 11.09 9.42
N HIS A 172 10.97 12.18 9.39
CA HIS A 172 9.67 12.25 8.72
C HIS A 172 9.72 13.25 7.57
N MET A 173 9.45 12.76 6.36
CA MET A 173 9.45 13.55 5.13
C MET A 173 8.02 13.79 4.65
N ALA A 174 7.72 14.99 4.16
CA ALA A 174 6.40 15.34 3.64
C ALA A 174 6.11 14.57 2.34
N LEU A 175 4.95 13.90 2.28
CA LEU A 175 4.49 13.16 1.10
C LEU A 175 3.65 14.00 0.14
N ALA A 176 3.09 15.08 0.65
CA ALA A 176 2.20 15.98 -0.04
C ALA A 176 2.42 17.39 0.49
N HIS A 177 1.76 18.37 -0.11
CA HIS A 177 1.66 19.69 0.51
C HIS A 177 0.92 19.56 1.84
N ILE A 178 1.54 20.06 2.92
CA ILE A 178 0.93 20.13 4.26
C ILE A 178 0.85 21.62 4.61
N LYS A 179 -0.36 22.14 4.78
CA LYS A 179 -0.53 23.54 5.14
C LYS A 179 -0.29 23.72 6.64
N LYS A 180 0.17 24.91 7.03
CA LYS A 180 0.22 25.31 8.43
C LYS A 180 -1.14 25.06 9.10
N GLY A 181 -1.12 24.37 10.24
CA GLY A 181 -2.30 23.98 10.99
C GLY A 181 -2.88 22.62 10.61
N ASP A 182 -2.48 22.02 9.49
CA ASP A 182 -2.89 20.65 9.15
C ASP A 182 -2.28 19.65 10.13
N ILE A 183 -3.01 18.57 10.41
CA ILE A 183 -2.52 17.47 11.26
C ILE A 183 -1.42 16.72 10.49
N VAL A 184 -0.28 16.52 11.15
CA VAL A 184 0.80 15.70 10.63
C VAL A 184 0.52 14.24 10.97
N THR A 185 0.52 13.38 9.95
CA THR A 185 0.12 11.98 10.03
C THR A 185 1.18 11.07 9.43
N THR A 186 1.34 9.89 10.01
CA THR A 186 2.25 8.84 9.55
C THR A 186 1.51 7.51 9.38
N SER A 187 2.15 6.50 8.82
CA SER A 187 1.60 5.14 8.75
C SER A 187 2.31 4.23 9.74
N HIS A 188 1.58 3.30 10.35
CA HIS A 188 2.12 2.24 11.22
C HIS A 188 1.91 0.85 10.62
N LEU A 189 1.51 0.78 9.34
CA LEU A 189 1.18 -0.47 8.66
C LEU A 189 2.36 -1.08 7.90
N GLY A 190 3.39 -0.30 7.57
CA GLY A 190 4.44 -0.73 6.62
C GLY A 190 3.84 -1.31 5.34
N LEU A 191 4.35 -2.46 4.91
CA LEU A 191 3.86 -3.23 3.75
C LEU A 191 2.40 -3.70 3.84
N LEU A 192 1.80 -3.74 5.05
CA LEU A 192 0.40 -4.13 5.23
C LEU A 192 -0.59 -3.05 4.74
N HIS A 193 -0.08 -1.94 4.22
CA HIS A 193 -0.91 -0.87 3.66
C HIS A 193 -1.77 -1.32 2.48
N ILE A 194 -1.36 -2.36 1.73
CA ILE A 194 -2.15 -2.90 0.62
C ILE A 194 -3.38 -3.68 1.07
N GLU A 195 -3.40 -4.19 2.31
CA GLU A 195 -4.46 -5.07 2.80
C GLU A 195 -5.82 -4.36 2.90
N SER A 196 -6.88 -5.17 2.97
CA SER A 196 -8.26 -4.69 3.17
C SER A 196 -8.40 -3.87 4.45
N THR A 197 -9.44 -3.03 4.52
CA THR A 197 -9.76 -2.20 5.68
C THR A 197 -9.91 -3.01 6.97
N PRO A 198 -10.64 -4.15 6.99
CA PRO A 198 -10.73 -4.99 8.19
C PRO A 198 -9.36 -5.50 8.66
N ARG A 199 -8.51 -5.90 7.72
CA ARG A 199 -7.16 -6.42 7.99
C ARG A 199 -6.23 -5.35 8.54
N ARG A 200 -6.18 -4.18 7.92
CA ARG A 200 -5.43 -3.01 8.43
C ARG A 200 -5.87 -2.62 9.84
N ARG A 201 -7.18 -2.59 10.09
CA ARG A 201 -7.73 -2.30 11.44
C ARG A 201 -7.36 -3.39 12.45
N ALA A 202 -7.47 -4.67 12.08
CA ALA A 202 -7.09 -5.78 12.95
C ALA A 202 -5.60 -5.72 13.31
N HIS A 203 -4.73 -5.40 12.35
CA HIS A 203 -3.31 -5.22 12.61
C HIS A 203 -3.05 -4.05 13.56
N LEU A 204 -3.60 -2.86 13.28
CA LEU A 204 -3.42 -1.67 14.13
C LEU A 204 -4.00 -1.89 15.54
N TYR A 205 -5.11 -2.60 15.65
CA TYR A 205 -5.65 -2.96 16.96
C TYR A 205 -4.68 -3.90 17.68
N LYS A 206 -4.23 -4.95 17.00
CA LYS A 206 -3.31 -5.94 17.58
C LYS A 206 -1.97 -5.33 17.97
N THR A 207 -1.40 -4.37 17.23
CA THR A 207 -0.02 -3.89 17.45
C THR A 207 0.07 -2.49 18.06
N ARG A 208 -0.99 -1.69 17.95
CA ARG A 208 -1.04 -0.28 18.37
C ARG A 208 -2.25 0.06 19.24
N LEU A 209 -3.09 -0.92 19.57
CA LEU A 209 -4.34 -0.72 20.32
C LEU A 209 -5.25 0.36 19.68
N LEU A 210 -5.18 0.49 18.35
CA LEU A 210 -5.80 1.58 17.60
C LEU A 210 -6.83 1.08 16.59
N VAL A 211 -8.04 1.67 16.62
CA VAL A 211 -9.05 1.48 15.57
C VAL A 211 -9.06 2.69 14.63
N CYS A 212 -8.57 2.49 13.40
CA CYS A 212 -8.44 3.58 12.42
C CYS A 212 -9.78 3.98 11.78
N SER A 213 -10.08 5.29 11.79
CA SER A 213 -11.25 5.92 11.17
C SER A 213 -10.89 6.97 10.10
N CYS A 214 -9.68 6.89 9.53
CA CYS A 214 -9.25 7.81 8.48
C CYS A 214 -10.16 7.73 7.22
N PRO A 215 -10.13 8.73 6.31
CA PRO A 215 -10.98 8.75 5.11
C PRO A 215 -10.92 7.46 4.27
N ARG A 216 -9.76 6.79 4.20
CA ARG A 216 -9.62 5.49 3.51
C ARG A 216 -10.37 4.36 4.21
N CYS A 217 -10.37 4.31 5.53
CA CYS A 217 -11.06 3.26 6.29
C CYS A 217 -12.56 3.53 6.47
N SER A 218 -12.97 4.78 6.33
CA SER A 218 -14.38 5.21 6.41
C SER A 218 -15.05 5.22 5.03
N GLY A 219 -14.25 5.28 3.95
CA GLY A 219 -14.72 5.16 2.57
C GLY A 219 -14.77 3.71 2.09
N PRO A 220 -15.04 3.51 0.78
CA PRO A 220 -15.06 2.17 0.20
C PRO A 220 -13.69 1.49 0.25
N ASP A 221 -13.69 0.18 0.50
CA ASP A 221 -12.47 -0.60 0.61
C ASP A 221 -11.87 -0.94 -0.76
N LEU A 222 -11.09 -0.01 -1.32
CA LEU A 222 -10.45 -0.14 -2.63
C LEU A 222 -9.45 -1.31 -2.71
N SER A 223 -9.01 -1.83 -1.57
CA SER A 223 -8.13 -3.00 -1.49
C SER A 223 -8.88 -4.34 -1.56
N ARG A 224 -10.19 -4.33 -1.33
CA ARG A 224 -11.05 -5.53 -1.23
C ARG A 224 -12.08 -5.55 -2.36
N GLN A 225 -11.64 -5.49 -3.62
CA GLN A 225 -12.55 -5.39 -4.77
C GLN A 225 -13.05 -6.77 -5.24
N LEU A 226 -13.96 -7.34 -4.45
CA LEU A 226 -14.59 -8.62 -4.74
C LEU A 226 -15.45 -8.56 -6.02
N PRO A 227 -15.65 -9.69 -6.74
CA PRO A 227 -16.60 -9.76 -7.84
C PRO A 227 -18.00 -9.42 -7.35
N CYS A 228 -18.64 -8.43 -7.95
CA CYS A 228 -19.94 -7.95 -7.48
C CYS A 228 -21.04 -8.97 -7.84
N PRO A 229 -21.83 -9.47 -6.86
CA PRO A 229 -22.93 -10.40 -7.16
C PRO A 229 -23.98 -9.84 -8.13
N HIS A 230 -24.06 -8.51 -8.25
CA HIS A 230 -24.98 -7.85 -9.18
C HIS A 230 -24.36 -7.57 -10.56
N CYS A 231 -23.10 -7.13 -10.63
CA CYS A 231 -22.47 -6.81 -11.91
C CYS A 231 -21.92 -8.05 -12.62
N HIS A 232 -21.45 -9.02 -11.82
CA HIS A 232 -20.84 -10.28 -12.25
C HIS A 232 -21.43 -11.41 -11.40
N PRO A 233 -22.70 -11.78 -11.62
CA PRO A 233 -23.28 -12.92 -10.93
C PRO A 233 -22.49 -14.18 -11.30
N ARG A 234 -21.99 -14.92 -10.31
CA ARG A 234 -21.28 -16.18 -10.52
C ARG A 234 -22.22 -17.24 -11.07
N ASP A 235 -21.76 -18.02 -12.04
CA ASP A 235 -22.45 -19.25 -12.43
C ASP A 235 -22.26 -20.28 -11.29
N PRO A 236 -23.34 -20.81 -10.68
CA PRO A 236 -23.24 -21.86 -9.67
C PRO A 236 -22.53 -23.14 -10.14
N LYS A 237 -22.38 -23.31 -11.46
CA LYS A 237 -21.75 -24.48 -12.09
C LYS A 237 -20.28 -24.27 -12.45
N GLU A 238 -19.76 -23.05 -12.43
CA GLU A 238 -18.34 -22.81 -12.64
C GLU A 238 -17.57 -23.24 -11.37
N PRO A 239 -16.54 -24.10 -11.50
CA PRO A 239 -15.70 -24.43 -10.36
C PRO A 239 -15.00 -23.16 -9.89
N THR A 240 -15.31 -22.71 -8.67
CA THR A 240 -14.74 -21.49 -8.08
C THR A 240 -13.26 -21.62 -7.73
N VAL A 241 -12.72 -22.83 -7.79
CA VAL A 241 -11.39 -23.20 -7.26
C VAL A 241 -10.90 -24.46 -7.97
N PRO A 242 -9.59 -24.60 -8.22
CA PRO A 242 -8.98 -25.89 -8.55
C PRO A 242 -9.34 -26.98 -7.52
N GLU A 243 -9.64 -28.22 -7.96
CA GLU A 243 -10.10 -29.32 -7.09
C GLU A 243 -9.12 -29.67 -5.96
N ASP A 244 -7.84 -29.39 -6.16
CA ASP A 244 -6.73 -29.56 -5.23
C ASP A 244 -6.69 -28.53 -4.09
N VAL A 245 -7.35 -27.37 -4.26
CA VAL A 245 -7.46 -26.34 -3.22
C VAL A 245 -8.81 -26.50 -2.49
N ALA A 246 -8.99 -27.62 -1.78
CA ALA A 246 -10.22 -27.89 -1.03
C ALA A 246 -10.48 -26.79 0.04
N PHE A 247 -11.64 -26.13 0.00
CA PHE A 247 -12.11 -25.21 1.03
C PHE A 247 -13.07 -25.89 1.99
N GLU A 248 -12.90 -25.65 3.29
CA GLU A 248 -13.84 -26.08 4.31
C GLU A 248 -14.98 -25.06 4.39
N ARG A 249 -16.24 -25.46 4.15
CA ARG A 249 -17.39 -24.63 4.48
C ARG A 249 -17.59 -24.63 6.00
N LYS A 250 -17.00 -23.66 6.69
CA LYS A 250 -17.33 -23.39 8.11
C LYS A 250 -18.28 -22.19 8.15
N PRO A 251 -19.39 -22.24 8.90
CA PRO A 251 -20.20 -21.05 9.12
C PRO A 251 -19.31 -19.96 9.74
N VAL A 252 -19.36 -18.75 9.16
CA VAL A 252 -18.70 -17.56 9.70
C VAL A 252 -19.26 -17.29 11.10
N HIS A 253 -18.58 -17.79 12.11
CA HIS A 253 -18.67 -17.24 13.46
C HIS A 253 -17.55 -16.22 13.57
N TYR A 254 -17.90 -14.93 13.55
CA TYR A 254 -17.00 -13.93 14.11
C TYR A 254 -16.73 -14.38 15.55
N VAL A 255 -15.47 -14.65 15.90
CA VAL A 255 -15.10 -14.83 17.31
C VAL A 255 -15.19 -13.44 17.92
N VAL A 256 -16.39 -13.15 18.41
CA VAL A 256 -16.69 -11.99 19.25
C VAL A 256 -15.93 -12.21 20.55
N CYS A 257 -14.84 -11.48 20.75
CA CYS A 257 -14.29 -11.33 22.09
C CYS A 257 -15.27 -10.42 22.85
N THR A 258 -16.29 -11.05 23.45
CA THR A 258 -17.32 -10.36 24.24
C THR A 258 -16.71 -9.87 25.54
N LEU A 259 -16.12 -8.69 25.52
CA LEU A 259 -16.04 -7.87 26.72
C LEU A 259 -17.27 -6.98 26.71
N LYS A 260 -18.21 -7.30 27.60
CA LYS A 260 -19.41 -6.48 27.82
C LYS A 260 -18.99 -5.03 28.08
N PRO A 261 -19.50 -4.04 27.33
CA PRO A 261 -19.39 -2.64 27.73
C PRO A 261 -20.48 -2.38 28.79
N LYS A 262 -20.06 -1.95 29.97
CA LYS A 262 -20.80 -0.92 30.68
C LYS A 262 -20.12 0.40 30.32
N ASP A 263 -20.93 1.40 30.06
CA ASP A 263 -20.61 2.82 29.87
C ASP A 263 -20.47 3.28 28.41
N GLU A 264 -21.20 4.38 28.12
CA GLU A 264 -21.54 4.93 26.81
C GLU A 264 -20.38 5.66 26.10
N ASP A 265 -19.15 5.54 26.61
CA ASP A 265 -17.96 6.26 26.09
C ASP A 265 -16.88 5.33 25.47
N CYS A 266 -17.15 4.03 25.31
CA CYS A 266 -16.21 3.11 24.66
C CYS A 266 -16.26 3.25 23.13
N PRO A 267 -15.11 3.33 22.41
CA PRO A 267 -15.13 3.22 20.95
C PRO A 267 -15.84 1.93 20.55
N PRO A 268 -16.64 1.94 19.48
CA PRO A 268 -17.44 0.78 19.07
C PRO A 268 -16.57 -0.47 19.07
N SER A 269 -17.06 -1.57 19.65
CA SER A 269 -16.40 -2.86 19.52
C SER A 269 -16.15 -3.14 18.04
N PRO A 270 -15.18 -4.00 17.68
CA PRO A 270 -14.99 -4.44 16.30
C PRO A 270 -16.28 -4.92 15.61
N ASP A 271 -17.34 -5.23 16.38
CA ASP A 271 -18.67 -5.66 15.92
C ASP A 271 -19.65 -4.53 15.57
N ALA A 272 -19.40 -3.28 15.97
CA ALA A 272 -20.32 -2.16 15.71
C ALA A 272 -20.17 -1.56 14.30
N PHE A 273 -19.25 -2.07 13.49
CA PHE A 273 -19.30 -1.90 12.04
C PHE A 273 -19.99 -3.14 11.47
N THR A 274 -21.27 -3.03 11.10
CA THR A 274 -21.82 -3.95 10.09
C THR A 274 -20.97 -3.79 8.84
N ALA A 275 -19.99 -4.67 8.65
CA ALA A 275 -19.12 -4.64 7.51
C ALA A 275 -20.01 -4.86 6.28
N SER A 276 -20.08 -3.83 5.44
CA SER A 276 -20.76 -3.87 4.17
C SER A 276 -19.75 -3.55 3.10
N TRP A 277 -19.61 -4.42 2.12
CA TRP A 277 -18.79 -4.16 0.96
C TRP A 277 -19.60 -3.37 -0.07
N THR A 278 -19.03 -2.30 -0.62
CA THR A 278 -19.69 -1.50 -1.65
C THR A 278 -19.01 -1.68 -2.99
N CYS A 279 -19.78 -2.13 -3.98
CA CYS A 279 -19.30 -2.31 -5.34
C CYS A 279 -18.93 -0.97 -5.96
N GLN A 280 -17.71 -0.86 -6.50
CA GLN A 280 -17.22 0.37 -7.15
C GLN A 280 -17.81 0.60 -8.56
N ILE A 281 -18.47 -0.39 -9.15
CA ILE A 281 -19.05 -0.32 -10.49
C ILE A 281 -20.50 0.14 -10.43
N CYS A 282 -21.33 -0.54 -9.63
CA CYS A 282 -22.76 -0.23 -9.52
C CYS A 282 -23.16 0.53 -8.24
N ALA A 283 -22.20 0.85 -7.36
CA ALA A 283 -22.42 1.52 -6.08
C ALA A 283 -23.37 0.80 -5.09
N ARG A 284 -23.79 -0.44 -5.38
CA ARG A 284 -24.58 -1.23 -4.43
C ARG A 284 -23.73 -1.67 -3.25
N SER A 285 -24.29 -1.53 -2.05
CA SER A 285 -23.71 -2.02 -0.81
C SER A 285 -24.30 -3.38 -0.45
N PHE A 286 -23.43 -4.32 -0.09
CA PHE A 286 -23.76 -5.69 0.26
C PHE A 286 -23.32 -5.91 1.71
N PRO A 287 -24.23 -6.25 2.63
CA PRO A 287 -23.82 -6.64 3.98
C PRO A 287 -22.98 -7.93 3.89
N ASP A 288 -21.98 -8.06 4.75
CA ASP A 288 -21.11 -9.23 4.78
C ASP A 288 -21.90 -10.55 4.90
N THR A 289 -23.07 -10.54 5.56
CA THR A 289 -23.99 -11.69 5.64
C THR A 289 -24.55 -12.16 4.29
N LYS A 290 -24.70 -11.26 3.31
CA LYS A 290 -25.13 -11.60 1.95
C LYS A 290 -23.95 -12.01 1.04
N LEU A 291 -22.72 -11.78 1.49
CA LEU A 291 -21.49 -12.21 0.83
C LEU A 291 -20.92 -13.49 1.44
N GLY A 292 -21.55 -14.07 2.48
CA GLY A 292 -20.94 -15.06 3.39
C GLY A 292 -20.05 -16.13 2.75
N PHE A 293 -20.48 -16.74 1.64
CA PHE A 293 -19.65 -17.72 0.92
C PHE A 293 -18.38 -17.12 0.30
N ASP A 294 -18.48 -15.95 -0.32
CA ASP A 294 -17.32 -15.24 -0.89
C ASP A 294 -16.36 -14.78 0.21
N LEU A 295 -16.87 -14.47 1.41
CA LEU A 295 -16.05 -14.08 2.56
C LEU A 295 -15.32 -15.26 3.20
N ASP A 296 -15.96 -16.44 3.25
CA ASP A 296 -15.32 -17.66 3.73
C ASP A 296 -14.14 -18.06 2.84
N MET A 297 -14.32 -17.98 1.52
CA MET A 297 -13.23 -18.25 0.57
C MET A 297 -12.14 -17.18 0.63
N GLU A 298 -12.51 -15.90 0.72
CA GLU A 298 -11.55 -14.81 0.93
C GLU A 298 -10.70 -15.08 2.17
N ARG A 299 -11.31 -15.41 3.31
CA ARG A 299 -10.59 -15.70 4.54
C ARG A 299 -9.66 -16.91 4.41
N GLN A 300 -10.14 -18.01 3.83
CA GLN A 300 -9.33 -19.21 3.66
C GLN A 300 -8.13 -18.97 2.74
N LEU A 301 -8.30 -18.21 1.66
CA LEU A 301 -7.20 -17.79 0.80
C LEU A 301 -6.25 -16.85 1.53
N GLN A 302 -6.76 -15.90 2.34
CA GLN A 302 -5.93 -15.01 3.14
C GLN A 302 -5.03 -15.78 4.11
N ASP A 303 -5.63 -16.66 4.91
CA ASP A 303 -4.92 -17.43 5.93
C ASP A 303 -3.84 -18.32 5.29
N ARG A 304 -4.13 -18.94 4.13
CA ARG A 304 -3.18 -19.76 3.40
C ARG A 304 -2.06 -18.95 2.76
N VAL A 305 -2.37 -17.87 2.04
CA VAL A 305 -1.37 -17.02 1.36
C VAL A 305 -0.46 -16.32 2.36
N ILE A 306 -0.98 -15.87 3.50
CA ILE A 306 -0.16 -15.27 4.57
C ILE A 306 0.77 -16.30 5.20
N ALA A 307 0.33 -17.56 5.30
CA ALA A 307 1.16 -18.66 5.80
C ALA A 307 2.17 -19.16 4.76
N LEU A 308 2.09 -18.73 3.50
CA LEU A 308 3.15 -18.97 2.52
C LEU A 308 4.36 -18.13 2.89
N ASP A 309 5.48 -18.79 3.12
CA ASP A 309 6.77 -18.16 3.32
C ASP A 309 7.67 -18.54 2.13
N PRO A 310 7.86 -17.62 1.16
CA PRO A 310 8.72 -17.84 0.00
C PRO A 310 10.19 -18.06 0.38
N SER A 311 10.60 -17.63 1.58
CA SER A 311 11.99 -17.67 2.04
C SER A 311 12.35 -18.97 2.78
N SER A 312 11.37 -19.66 3.37
CA SER A 312 11.62 -20.89 4.15
C SER A 312 11.20 -22.19 3.48
N LYS A 313 10.39 -22.13 2.41
CA LYS A 313 9.99 -23.31 1.63
C LYS A 313 10.42 -23.10 0.19
N GLY A 314 11.08 -24.10 -0.40
CA GLY A 314 11.50 -24.12 -1.81
C GLY A 314 10.32 -24.18 -2.78
N MET A 315 9.43 -23.21 -2.67
CA MET A 315 8.25 -23.00 -3.49
C MET A 315 8.73 -22.62 -4.88
N ASP A 316 8.28 -23.33 -5.89
CA ASP A 316 8.62 -23.05 -7.27
C ASP A 316 7.59 -22.10 -7.92
N TRP A 317 7.89 -21.70 -9.15
CA TRP A 317 7.06 -20.78 -9.92
C TRP A 317 5.64 -21.35 -10.16
N ASP A 318 5.52 -22.66 -10.38
CA ASP A 318 4.26 -23.30 -10.70
C ASP A 318 3.32 -23.32 -9.49
N GLU A 319 3.85 -23.59 -8.29
CA GLU A 319 3.09 -23.50 -7.04
C GLU A 319 2.59 -22.07 -6.78
N LEU A 320 3.45 -21.06 -6.94
CA LEU A 320 3.05 -19.66 -6.78
C LEU A 320 2.00 -19.25 -7.83
N MET A 321 2.15 -19.71 -9.07
CA MET A 321 1.19 -19.44 -10.14
C MET A 321 -0.17 -20.08 -9.86
N GLN A 322 -0.22 -21.28 -9.29
CA GLN A 322 -1.49 -21.91 -8.87
C GLN A 322 -2.21 -21.07 -7.82
N TRP A 323 -1.51 -20.64 -6.77
CA TRP A 323 -2.06 -19.75 -5.74
C TRP A 323 -2.50 -18.40 -6.31
N PHE A 324 -1.71 -17.85 -7.23
CA PHE A 324 -2.02 -16.63 -7.93
C PHE A 324 -3.33 -16.76 -8.72
N MET A 325 -3.48 -17.82 -9.51
CA MET A 325 -4.68 -18.08 -10.31
C MET A 325 -5.90 -18.36 -9.43
N ALA A 326 -5.73 -19.09 -8.32
CA ALA A 326 -6.78 -19.30 -7.33
C ALA A 326 -7.27 -17.97 -6.73
N CYS A 327 -6.36 -17.08 -6.35
CA CYS A 327 -6.70 -15.73 -5.87
C CYS A 327 -7.39 -14.90 -6.97
N LEU A 328 -6.89 -14.95 -8.19
CA LEU A 328 -7.41 -14.19 -9.32
C LEU A 328 -8.85 -14.58 -9.66
N HIS A 329 -9.13 -15.89 -9.79
CA HIS A 329 -10.46 -16.40 -10.10
C HIS A 329 -11.44 -16.22 -8.94
N THR A 330 -10.98 -16.45 -7.70
CA THR A 330 -11.85 -16.41 -6.52
C THR A 330 -12.11 -14.99 -6.03
N LEU A 331 -11.16 -14.06 -6.13
CA LEU A 331 -11.26 -12.74 -5.50
C LEU A 331 -11.27 -11.60 -6.51
N GLY A 332 -10.96 -11.90 -7.78
CA GLY A 332 -10.87 -10.92 -8.84
C GLY A 332 -9.53 -10.19 -8.85
N ARG A 333 -9.13 -9.71 -10.03
CA ARG A 333 -7.83 -9.07 -10.31
C ARG A 333 -7.43 -7.88 -9.42
N ARG A 334 -8.38 -7.29 -8.70
CA ARG A 334 -8.17 -6.11 -7.86
C ARG A 334 -8.18 -6.38 -6.37
N HIS A 335 -8.24 -7.64 -5.98
CA HIS A 335 -8.11 -7.99 -4.59
C HIS A 335 -6.64 -7.87 -4.16
N TRP A 336 -6.37 -7.33 -2.97
CA TRP A 336 -5.00 -7.14 -2.46
C TRP A 336 -4.18 -8.43 -2.41
N LEU A 337 -4.82 -9.59 -2.22
CA LEU A 337 -4.16 -10.90 -2.27
C LEU A 337 -3.50 -11.19 -3.62
N VAL A 338 -4.13 -10.76 -4.73
CA VAL A 338 -3.57 -10.92 -6.08
C VAL A 338 -2.28 -10.11 -6.22
N VAL A 339 -2.19 -8.95 -5.56
CA VAL A 339 -0.97 -8.13 -5.50
C VAL A 339 0.08 -8.77 -4.63
N LYS A 340 -0.31 -9.31 -3.47
CA LYS A 340 0.60 -10.04 -2.59
C LYS A 340 1.24 -11.23 -3.32
N MET A 341 0.44 -12.00 -4.06
CA MET A 341 0.96 -13.08 -4.90
C MET A 341 1.91 -12.58 -5.99
N ASN A 342 1.57 -11.51 -6.71
CA ASN A 342 2.50 -10.88 -7.67
C ASN A 342 3.81 -10.42 -7.00
N THR A 343 3.74 -9.92 -5.77
CA THR A 343 4.93 -9.49 -5.01
C THR A 343 5.82 -10.70 -4.71
N MET A 344 5.25 -11.80 -4.23
CA MET A 344 6.00 -13.05 -3.96
C MET A 344 6.61 -13.64 -5.23
N MET A 345 5.87 -13.65 -6.34
CA MET A 345 6.38 -14.08 -7.65
C MET A 345 7.54 -13.18 -8.12
N SER A 346 7.42 -11.87 -7.95
CA SER A 346 8.50 -10.93 -8.28
C SER A 346 9.75 -11.17 -7.42
N GLU A 347 9.59 -11.48 -6.12
CA GLU A 347 10.71 -11.80 -5.23
C GLU A 347 11.42 -13.09 -5.66
N LEU A 348 10.67 -14.11 -6.07
CA LEU A 348 11.21 -15.36 -6.61
C LEU A 348 12.02 -15.12 -7.89
N LEU A 349 11.44 -14.43 -8.88
CA LEU A 349 12.12 -14.10 -10.14
C LEU A 349 13.41 -13.32 -9.91
N GLN A 350 13.35 -12.32 -9.01
CA GLN A 350 14.53 -11.55 -8.64
C GLN A 350 15.59 -12.43 -7.96
N SER A 351 15.19 -13.37 -7.10
CA SER A 351 16.11 -14.33 -6.47
C SER A 351 16.78 -15.22 -7.52
N THR A 352 16.01 -15.75 -8.47
CA THR A 352 16.50 -16.59 -9.58
C THR A 352 17.49 -15.83 -10.46
N LEU A 353 17.16 -14.61 -10.87
CA LEU A 353 18.04 -13.72 -11.63
C LEU A 353 19.33 -13.37 -10.87
N ARG A 354 19.27 -13.21 -9.53
CA ARG A 354 20.44 -12.93 -8.69
C ARG A 354 21.36 -14.14 -8.47
N SER A 355 20.79 -15.33 -8.36
CA SER A 355 21.49 -16.54 -7.90
C SER A 355 22.08 -17.38 -9.03
N SER A 356 21.52 -17.33 -10.24
CA SER A 356 21.95 -18.22 -11.33
C SER A 356 23.06 -17.62 -12.19
N LYS A 357 24.28 -18.14 -12.02
CA LYS A 357 25.43 -17.85 -12.90
C LYS A 357 25.33 -18.53 -14.28
N GLN A 358 24.34 -19.39 -14.50
CA GLN A 358 24.22 -20.26 -15.67
C GLN A 358 23.03 -19.96 -16.60
N LEU A 359 22.26 -18.90 -16.33
CA LEU A 359 21.18 -18.51 -17.25
C LEU A 359 21.76 -18.06 -18.59
N THR A 360 21.20 -18.61 -19.66
CA THR A 360 21.37 -18.09 -21.02
C THR A 360 20.76 -16.70 -21.12
N ASP A 361 21.16 -15.92 -22.14
CA ASP A 361 20.61 -14.57 -22.33
C ASP A 361 19.10 -14.61 -22.65
N ASP A 362 18.65 -15.63 -23.40
CA ASP A 362 17.22 -15.85 -23.68
C ASP A 362 16.40 -16.14 -22.41
N GLU A 363 16.96 -16.87 -21.44
CA GLU A 363 16.30 -17.13 -20.15
C GLU A 363 16.26 -15.88 -19.27
N LYS A 364 17.34 -15.08 -19.27
CA LYS A 364 17.35 -13.78 -18.57
C LYS A 364 16.31 -12.84 -19.14
N ASP A 365 16.18 -12.77 -20.47
CA ASP A 365 15.17 -11.96 -21.15
C ASP A 365 13.76 -12.41 -20.75
N ARG A 366 13.48 -13.72 -20.79
CA ARG A 366 12.18 -14.27 -20.37
C ARG A 366 11.82 -13.93 -18.92
N TYR A 367 12.72 -14.18 -17.96
CA TYR A 367 12.47 -13.87 -16.55
C TYR A 367 12.35 -12.36 -16.31
N SER A 368 13.05 -11.55 -17.10
CA SER A 368 12.93 -10.09 -17.06
C SER A 368 11.55 -9.64 -17.55
N ASP A 369 11.05 -10.21 -18.64
CA ASP A 369 9.70 -9.94 -19.16
C ASP A 369 8.61 -10.34 -18.15
N GLU A 370 8.73 -11.51 -17.52
CA GLU A 370 7.81 -11.98 -16.46
C GLU A 370 7.85 -11.06 -15.23
N LEU A 371 9.04 -10.62 -14.83
CA LEU A 371 9.22 -9.69 -13.72
C LEU A 371 8.60 -8.32 -14.04
N ILE A 372 8.82 -7.82 -15.27
CA ILE A 372 8.18 -6.59 -15.76
C ILE A 372 6.66 -6.76 -15.70
N GLY A 373 6.12 -7.89 -16.15
CA GLY A 373 4.69 -8.21 -16.05
C GLY A 373 4.15 -8.13 -14.62
N CYS A 374 4.83 -8.77 -13.67
CA CYS A 374 4.46 -8.73 -12.25
C CYS A 374 4.46 -7.30 -11.69
N LEU A 375 5.56 -6.56 -11.90
CA LEU A 375 5.72 -5.17 -11.42
C LEU A 375 4.68 -4.22 -12.05
N SER A 376 4.38 -4.42 -13.33
CA SER A 376 3.37 -3.70 -14.09
C SER A 376 1.97 -3.90 -13.52
N TRP A 377 1.66 -5.12 -13.08
CA TRP A 377 0.36 -5.41 -12.51
C TRP A 377 0.21 -4.84 -11.10
N ILE A 378 1.26 -4.97 -10.28
CA ILE A 378 1.35 -4.33 -8.97
C ILE A 378 1.14 -2.82 -9.11
N TRP A 379 1.81 -2.19 -10.07
CA TRP A 379 1.63 -0.78 -10.40
C TRP A 379 0.19 -0.43 -10.74
N GLN A 380 -0.43 -1.17 -11.67
CA GLN A 380 -1.80 -0.93 -12.08
C GLN A 380 -2.77 -1.00 -10.91
N TRP A 381 -2.61 -2.01 -10.05
CA TRP A 381 -3.46 -2.17 -8.89
C TRP A 381 -3.37 -0.95 -7.97
N PHE A 382 -2.17 -0.47 -7.75
CA PHE A 382 -1.92 0.67 -6.90
C PHE A 382 -2.53 1.97 -7.44
N VAL A 383 -2.44 2.21 -8.75
CA VAL A 383 -3.12 3.32 -9.43
C VAL A 383 -4.63 3.21 -9.22
N ASP A 384 -5.19 2.01 -9.39
CA ASP A 384 -6.62 1.76 -9.22
C ASP A 384 -7.07 1.88 -7.75
N ALA A 385 -6.23 1.49 -6.80
CA ALA A 385 -6.53 1.49 -5.36
C ALA A 385 -6.37 2.86 -4.69
N ARG A 386 -5.90 3.88 -5.43
CA ARG A 386 -5.61 5.24 -4.93
C ARG A 386 -4.80 5.25 -3.63
N CYS A 387 -3.89 4.28 -3.48
CA CYS A 387 -2.97 4.28 -2.34
C CYS A 387 -1.93 5.40 -2.53
N SER A 388 -1.36 5.92 -1.44
CA SER A 388 -0.37 7.00 -1.52
C SER A 388 0.92 6.46 -2.17
N PRO A 389 1.38 7.00 -3.32
CA PRO A 389 2.52 6.50 -4.09
C PRO A 389 3.84 6.34 -3.31
N LEU A 390 3.96 6.93 -2.11
CA LEU A 390 5.17 6.85 -1.30
C LEU A 390 5.22 5.68 -0.31
N LEU A 391 4.10 5.00 -0.02
CA LEU A 391 4.11 3.74 0.75
C LEU A 391 4.60 2.54 -0.08
N TYR A 392 5.00 2.82 -1.32
CA TYR A 392 5.34 1.85 -2.36
C TYR A 392 6.86 1.65 -2.46
N SER A 393 7.65 2.47 -1.76
CA SER A 393 9.10 2.50 -1.85
C SER A 393 9.70 1.13 -1.64
N GLU A 394 9.37 0.41 -0.56
CA GLU A 394 10.02 -0.88 -0.25
C GLU A 394 9.82 -1.97 -1.32
N ALA A 395 8.63 -2.08 -1.92
CA ALA A 395 8.34 -3.07 -2.97
C ALA A 395 8.90 -2.68 -4.36
N PHE A 396 8.94 -1.38 -4.68
CA PHE A 396 9.49 -0.90 -5.96
C PHE A 396 11.01 -0.71 -5.93
N LEU A 397 11.61 -0.47 -4.77
CA LEU A 397 13.06 -0.35 -4.58
C LEU A 397 13.79 -1.67 -4.87
N THR A 398 13.19 -2.81 -4.53
CA THR A 398 13.76 -4.12 -4.90
C THR A 398 13.73 -4.34 -6.41
N GLY A 399 12.64 -3.94 -7.10
CA GLY A 399 12.56 -3.91 -8.55
C GLY A 399 13.57 -2.96 -9.19
N THR A 400 13.84 -1.81 -8.57
CA THR A 400 14.82 -0.80 -9.02
C THR A 400 16.24 -1.35 -9.03
N ASN A 401 16.64 -2.05 -7.96
CA ASN A 401 17.97 -2.65 -7.84
C ASN A 401 18.19 -3.79 -8.86
N VAL A 402 17.13 -4.51 -9.25
CA VAL A 402 17.20 -5.55 -10.28
C VAL A 402 17.21 -4.95 -11.69
N LEU A 403 16.35 -3.97 -11.98
CA LEU A 403 16.34 -3.26 -13.28
C LEU A 403 17.66 -2.52 -13.55
N TYR A 404 18.29 -1.92 -12.52
CA TYR A 404 19.63 -1.33 -12.63
C TYR A 404 20.71 -2.37 -12.97
N ARG A 405 20.66 -3.56 -12.36
CA ARG A 405 21.62 -4.64 -12.63
C ARG A 405 21.39 -5.28 -13.99
N LEU A 406 20.15 -5.48 -14.42
CA LEU A 406 19.81 -5.96 -15.76
C LEU A 406 20.28 -4.96 -16.83
N ALA A 407 20.17 -3.65 -16.55
CA ALA A 407 20.73 -2.61 -17.41
C ALA A 407 22.27 -2.67 -17.53
N SER A 408 22.98 -2.95 -16.44
CA SER A 408 24.43 -3.19 -16.50
C SER A 408 24.82 -4.47 -17.26
N HIS A 409 23.87 -5.36 -17.55
CA HIS A 409 24.05 -6.60 -18.32
C HIS A 409 23.45 -6.54 -19.73
N GLY A 410 23.12 -5.35 -20.25
CA GLY A 410 22.81 -5.18 -21.68
C GLY A 410 21.33 -5.04 -22.05
N MET A 411 20.43 -4.67 -21.12
CA MET A 411 19.06 -4.28 -21.49
C MET A 411 19.06 -3.18 -22.56
N LYS A 412 18.05 -3.23 -23.44
CA LYS A 412 17.82 -2.17 -24.44
C LYS A 412 17.53 -0.84 -23.73
N LEU A 413 18.12 0.24 -24.25
CA LEU A 413 18.06 1.63 -23.74
C LEU A 413 16.62 2.13 -23.49
N GLU A 414 15.69 1.62 -24.29
CA GLU A 414 14.27 1.95 -24.31
C GLU A 414 13.47 1.39 -23.12
N ASP A 415 13.91 0.27 -22.56
CA ASP A 415 13.29 -0.39 -21.40
C ASP A 415 13.90 0.14 -20.09
N PHE A 416 15.18 0.51 -20.15
CA PHE A 416 15.88 1.20 -19.05
C PHE A 416 15.36 2.62 -18.83
N SER A 417 15.13 3.38 -19.91
CA SER A 417 14.53 4.72 -19.84
C SER A 417 13.11 4.70 -19.30
N LEU A 418 12.29 3.70 -19.67
CA LEU A 418 10.97 3.47 -19.09
C LEU A 418 11.03 3.24 -17.58
N SER A 419 11.93 2.35 -17.16
CA SER A 419 12.15 2.03 -15.74
C SER A 419 12.54 3.29 -14.96
N CYS A 420 13.56 4.04 -15.41
CA CYS A 420 13.98 5.31 -14.80
C CYS A 420 12.85 6.35 -14.68
N CYS A 421 11.90 6.32 -15.59
CA CYS A 421 10.77 7.23 -15.63
C CYS A 421 9.64 6.87 -14.65
N TRP A 422 9.51 5.59 -14.27
CA TRP A 422 8.67 5.15 -13.16
C TRP A 422 9.20 5.69 -11.82
N PHE A 423 10.53 5.82 -11.70
CA PHE A 423 11.22 6.26 -10.48
C PHE A 423 11.37 7.77 -10.36
N TYR A 424 11.35 8.51 -11.47
CA TYR A 424 11.70 9.93 -11.48
C TYR A 424 10.81 10.77 -10.55
N PRO A 425 9.46 10.64 -10.52
CA PRO A 425 8.64 11.39 -9.56
C PRO A 425 8.99 11.06 -8.09
N TRP A 426 9.26 9.79 -7.78
CA TRP A 426 9.60 9.32 -6.43
C TRP A 426 10.97 9.81 -5.95
N VAL A 427 12.00 9.71 -6.80
CA VAL A 427 13.35 10.22 -6.50
C VAL A 427 13.35 11.74 -6.32
N GLN A 428 12.51 12.47 -7.07
CA GLN A 428 12.36 13.91 -6.92
C GLN A 428 11.62 14.29 -5.63
N LEU A 429 10.64 13.48 -5.21
CA LEU A 429 9.88 13.62 -3.97
C LEU A 429 10.71 13.34 -2.71
N LEU A 430 11.77 12.52 -2.80
CA LEU A 430 12.66 12.19 -1.67
C LEU A 430 14.06 12.80 -1.84
N LYS A 431 14.19 13.87 -2.63
CA LYS A 431 15.45 14.63 -2.75
C LYS A 431 15.87 15.16 -1.38
N GLY A 432 16.81 14.45 -0.73
CA GLY A 432 17.29 14.75 0.61
C GLY A 432 17.26 13.56 1.58
N ASP A 433 16.62 12.44 1.22
CA ASP A 433 16.78 11.18 1.95
C ASP A 433 18.09 10.50 1.53
N GLU A 434 18.97 10.25 2.49
CA GLU A 434 20.28 9.61 2.28
C GLU A 434 20.20 8.09 2.32
N ALA A 435 18.99 7.51 2.47
CA ALA A 435 18.78 6.08 2.40
C ALA A 435 19.49 5.46 1.19
N GLU A 436 20.19 4.34 1.42
CA GLU A 436 21.01 3.64 0.42
C GLU A 436 20.22 3.36 -0.88
N ASP A 437 18.94 3.05 -0.72
CA ASP A 437 17.97 2.82 -1.78
C ASP A 437 17.65 4.07 -2.62
N THR A 438 17.49 5.22 -1.99
CA THR A 438 17.31 6.52 -2.68
C THR A 438 18.58 6.90 -3.45
N GLN A 439 19.75 6.60 -2.88
CA GLN A 439 21.03 6.82 -3.56
C GLN A 439 21.23 5.89 -4.76
N ALA A 440 20.86 4.62 -4.65
CA ALA A 440 20.91 3.66 -5.75
C ALA A 440 20.01 4.10 -6.92
N ALA A 441 18.78 4.55 -6.64
CA ALA A 441 17.87 5.09 -7.64
C ALA A 441 18.41 6.39 -8.27
N LEU A 442 19.00 7.29 -7.48
CA LEU A 442 19.67 8.50 -7.97
C LEU A 442 20.90 8.20 -8.85
N GLN A 443 21.69 7.18 -8.50
CA GLN A 443 22.82 6.73 -9.30
C GLN A 443 22.36 6.12 -10.63
N ALA A 444 21.30 5.32 -10.63
CA ALA A 444 20.67 4.80 -11.84
C ALA A 444 20.20 5.93 -12.78
N ILE A 445 19.53 6.95 -12.23
CA ILE A 445 19.09 8.13 -12.99
C ILE A 445 20.28 8.95 -13.50
N LYS A 446 21.35 9.14 -12.69
CA LYS A 446 22.57 9.82 -13.13
C LYS A 446 23.28 9.05 -14.24
N HIS A 447 23.33 7.72 -14.15
CA HIS A 447 23.87 6.88 -15.21
C HIS A 447 23.03 7.01 -16.49
N ALA A 448 21.70 6.98 -16.37
CA ALA A 448 20.77 7.22 -17.46
C ALA A 448 20.94 8.60 -18.11
N SER A 449 21.23 9.64 -17.32
CA SER A 449 21.45 11.00 -17.82
C SER A 449 22.73 11.19 -18.64
N LYS A 450 23.69 10.27 -18.54
CA LYS A 450 24.92 10.27 -19.35
C LYS A 450 24.72 9.63 -20.72
N LEU A 451 23.57 8.98 -20.95
CA LEU A 451 23.19 8.43 -22.24
C LEU A 451 22.78 9.57 -23.18
N LYS A 452 23.22 9.53 -24.44
CA LYS A 452 22.88 10.55 -25.45
C LYS A 452 21.36 10.67 -25.59
N GLY A 453 20.81 11.88 -25.39
CA GLY A 453 19.39 12.20 -25.59
C GLY A 453 18.57 12.43 -24.32
N PHE A 454 19.15 12.29 -23.12
CA PHE A 454 18.44 12.51 -21.85
C PHE A 454 18.53 13.98 -21.38
N SER A 455 17.40 14.69 -21.34
CA SER A 455 17.22 16.00 -20.71
C SER A 455 15.73 16.14 -20.42
N PRO A 456 15.26 16.37 -19.16
CA PRO A 456 15.04 17.77 -18.75
C PRO A 456 14.79 18.03 -17.22
N SER A 457 14.30 19.24 -16.90
CA SER A 457 13.72 19.68 -15.60
C SER A 457 12.35 19.04 -15.31
N VAL A 458 11.87 19.12 -14.05
CA VAL A 458 10.71 18.36 -13.51
C VAL A 458 9.40 18.53 -14.29
N ALA A 459 9.03 19.74 -14.73
CA ALA A 459 7.79 19.98 -15.47
C ALA A 459 7.88 19.48 -16.92
N ASN A 460 9.01 19.75 -17.59
CA ASN A 460 9.24 19.30 -18.97
C ASN A 460 9.50 17.78 -19.05
N ALA A 461 9.96 17.17 -17.96
CA ALA A 461 10.23 15.73 -17.87
C ALA A 461 8.94 14.95 -17.90
N ASN A 462 7.95 15.37 -17.10
CA ASN A 462 6.66 14.69 -17.05
C ASN A 462 5.88 14.82 -18.35
N GLU A 463 5.93 15.98 -19.03
CA GLU A 463 5.28 16.15 -20.33
C GLU A 463 5.93 15.30 -21.43
N LEU A 464 7.26 15.38 -21.56
CA LEU A 464 8.02 14.59 -22.53
C LEU A 464 7.88 13.09 -22.28
N LEU A 465 7.92 12.69 -21.01
CA LEU A 465 7.74 11.32 -20.58
C LEU A 465 6.32 10.85 -20.90
N ARG A 466 5.30 11.62 -20.52
CA ARG A 466 3.91 11.33 -20.85
C ARG A 466 3.73 11.14 -22.35
N ASP A 467 4.33 12.01 -23.18
CA ASP A 467 4.23 11.90 -24.63
C ASP A 467 4.97 10.70 -25.20
N THR A 468 6.14 10.36 -24.66
CA THR A 468 6.90 9.16 -25.03
C THR A 468 6.14 7.88 -24.67
N LEU A 469 5.61 7.79 -23.46
CA LEU A 469 4.82 6.65 -22.98
C LEU A 469 3.53 6.47 -23.78
N LYS A 470 2.84 7.59 -24.05
CA LYS A 470 1.66 7.60 -24.92
C LYS A 470 2.01 7.15 -26.33
N GLY A 471 3.14 7.62 -26.88
CA GLY A 471 3.65 7.23 -28.20
C GLY A 471 3.90 5.72 -28.30
N LYS A 472 4.65 5.16 -27.36
CA LYS A 472 4.88 3.71 -27.26
C LYS A 472 3.59 2.92 -27.10
N GLY A 473 2.69 3.38 -26.21
CA GLY A 473 1.37 2.77 -26.05
C GLY A 473 0.58 2.75 -27.36
N ASN A 474 0.64 3.81 -28.16
CA ASN A 474 -0.02 3.87 -29.48
C ASN A 474 0.63 2.89 -30.48
N GLU A 475 1.96 2.79 -30.50
CA GLU A 475 2.69 1.89 -31.40
C GLU A 475 2.38 0.42 -31.08
N ILE A 476 2.45 0.05 -29.80
CA ILE A 476 2.15 -1.31 -29.33
C ILE A 476 0.67 -1.63 -29.54
N PHE A 477 -0.23 -0.68 -29.28
CA PHE A 477 -1.67 -0.85 -29.54
C PHE A 477 -1.95 -1.17 -31.01
N ALA A 478 -1.22 -0.55 -31.95
CA ALA A 478 -1.40 -0.81 -33.38
C ALA A 478 -1.06 -2.26 -33.78
N LYS A 479 -0.19 -2.93 -33.02
CA LYS A 479 0.18 -4.35 -33.22
C LYS A 479 -0.82 -5.32 -32.57
N GLY A 480 -1.79 -4.82 -31.81
CA GLY A 480 -2.69 -5.65 -31.00
C GLY A 480 -3.70 -6.51 -31.77
N GLU A 481 -4.04 -6.13 -33.00
CA GLU A 481 -4.94 -6.95 -33.84
C GLU A 481 -4.29 -8.28 -34.26
N GLU A 482 -2.96 -8.33 -34.33
CA GLU A 482 -2.18 -9.53 -34.67
C GLU A 482 -1.85 -10.38 -33.43
N ASP A 483 -1.68 -9.73 -32.27
CA ASP A 483 -1.37 -10.37 -30.99
C ASP A 483 -2.12 -9.65 -29.85
N GLN A 484 -3.11 -10.33 -29.25
CA GLN A 484 -3.89 -9.77 -28.14
C GLN A 484 -3.02 -9.46 -26.90
N GLY A 485 -1.86 -10.10 -26.74
CA GLY A 485 -0.89 -9.77 -25.71
C GLY A 485 -0.39 -8.32 -25.80
N LYS A 486 -0.35 -7.74 -27.01
CA LYS A 486 0.04 -6.34 -27.22
C LYS A 486 -1.01 -5.35 -26.72
N PHE A 487 -2.29 -5.71 -26.62
CA PHE A 487 -3.26 -4.83 -25.96
C PHE A 487 -3.00 -4.71 -24.45
N TRP A 488 -2.57 -5.79 -23.80
CA TRP A 488 -2.14 -5.76 -22.40
C TRP A 488 -0.91 -4.88 -22.21
N GLU A 489 0.07 -5.02 -23.09
CA GLU A 489 1.28 -4.20 -23.09
C GLU A 489 0.94 -2.72 -23.36
N ALA A 490 0.05 -2.40 -24.29
CA ALA A 490 -0.41 -1.03 -24.54
C ALA A 490 -1.11 -0.42 -23.30
N ILE A 491 -1.91 -1.20 -22.56
CA ILE A 491 -2.53 -0.76 -21.30
C ILE A 491 -1.46 -0.32 -20.32
N LEU A 492 -0.40 -1.09 -20.16
CA LEU A 492 0.71 -0.75 -19.26
C LEU A 492 1.35 0.60 -19.62
N TRP A 493 1.65 0.80 -20.90
CA TRP A 493 2.22 2.07 -21.37
C TRP A 493 1.30 3.25 -21.10
N TYR A 494 0.00 3.12 -21.40
CA TYR A 494 -0.96 4.17 -21.10
C TYR A 494 -1.17 4.38 -19.60
N SER A 495 -1.16 3.32 -18.78
CA SER A 495 -1.30 3.42 -17.33
C SER A 495 -0.13 4.12 -16.67
N THR A 496 1.07 3.86 -17.17
CA THR A 496 2.26 4.60 -16.78
C THR A 496 2.11 6.08 -17.17
N ALA A 497 1.66 6.35 -18.39
CA ALA A 497 1.44 7.73 -18.84
C ALA A 497 0.39 8.45 -17.97
N VAL A 498 -0.71 7.75 -17.62
CA VAL A 498 -1.76 8.25 -16.72
C VAL A 498 -1.19 8.58 -15.34
N PHE A 499 -0.28 7.76 -14.82
CA PHE A 499 0.34 8.08 -13.53
C PHE A 499 1.18 9.37 -13.60
N VAL A 500 1.95 9.53 -14.68
CA VAL A 500 2.79 10.72 -14.89
C VAL A 500 1.92 11.98 -15.10
N CYS A 501 0.79 11.85 -15.78
CA CYS A 501 -0.16 12.94 -16.02
C CYS A 501 -1.61 12.47 -15.84
N PRO A 502 -2.12 12.43 -14.58
CA PRO A 502 -3.44 11.88 -14.27
C PRO A 502 -4.60 12.74 -14.76
N THR A 503 -4.32 13.93 -15.28
CA THR A 503 -5.28 14.87 -15.82
C THR A 503 -5.39 14.84 -17.35
N ASP A 504 -4.57 14.05 -18.05
CA ASP A 504 -4.65 13.94 -19.51
C ASP A 504 -5.74 12.93 -19.93
N ALA A 505 -6.93 13.47 -20.25
CA ALA A 505 -8.08 12.69 -20.71
C ALA A 505 -7.78 11.79 -21.94
N VAL A 506 -6.79 12.14 -22.77
CA VAL A 506 -6.44 11.34 -23.96
C VAL A 506 -5.91 9.96 -23.56
N LEU A 507 -5.14 9.90 -22.48
CA LEU A 507 -4.54 8.66 -21.99
C LEU A 507 -5.62 7.68 -21.50
N TYR A 508 -6.59 8.18 -20.74
CA TYR A 508 -7.76 7.38 -20.34
C TYR A 508 -8.59 6.94 -21.55
N SER A 509 -8.80 7.79 -22.55
CA SER A 509 -9.48 7.40 -23.80
C SER A 509 -8.74 6.28 -24.55
N ASN A 510 -7.41 6.34 -24.60
CA ASN A 510 -6.59 5.35 -25.30
C ASN A 510 -6.52 4.03 -24.52
N ARG A 511 -6.35 4.10 -23.20
CA ARG A 511 -6.39 2.91 -22.34
C ARG A 511 -7.77 2.25 -22.32
N SER A 512 -8.85 3.04 -22.33
CA SER A 512 -10.24 2.56 -22.44
C SER A 512 -10.44 1.68 -23.67
N VAL A 513 -9.92 2.05 -24.85
CA VAL A 513 -10.08 1.22 -26.04
C VAL A 513 -9.22 -0.05 -26.00
N SER A 514 -8.03 -0.01 -25.40
CA SER A 514 -7.26 -1.23 -25.16
C SER A 514 -8.01 -2.21 -24.26
N PHE A 515 -8.65 -1.71 -23.20
CA PHE A 515 -9.53 -2.53 -22.35
C PHE A 515 -10.73 -3.09 -23.14
N GLN A 516 -11.34 -2.31 -24.04
CA GLN A 516 -12.42 -2.81 -24.91
C GLN A 516 -11.96 -3.95 -25.83
N LYS A 517 -10.76 -3.84 -26.40
CA LYS A 517 -10.18 -4.87 -27.28
C LYS A 517 -9.94 -6.20 -26.56
N LEU A 518 -9.75 -6.16 -25.25
CA LEU A 518 -9.60 -7.33 -24.38
C LEU A 518 -10.91 -7.76 -23.70
N ALA A 519 -12.06 -7.21 -24.10
CA ALA A 519 -13.37 -7.44 -23.48
C ALA A 519 -13.44 -7.07 -21.97
N LEU A 520 -12.54 -6.21 -21.50
CA LEU A 520 -12.50 -5.70 -20.12
C LEU A 520 -13.38 -4.46 -20.00
N TYR A 521 -14.68 -4.65 -20.23
CA TYR A 521 -15.60 -3.53 -20.46
C TYR A 521 -15.80 -2.63 -19.23
N ASP A 522 -15.72 -3.17 -18.01
CA ASP A 522 -15.83 -2.35 -16.79
C ASP A 522 -14.66 -1.38 -16.58
N GLU A 523 -13.45 -1.77 -17.00
CA GLU A 523 -12.28 -0.89 -17.04
C GLU A 523 -12.49 0.20 -18.07
N ALA A 524 -12.95 -0.20 -19.26
CA ALA A 524 -13.22 0.72 -20.35
C ALA A 524 -14.25 1.78 -19.96
N VAL A 525 -15.32 1.38 -19.24
CA VAL A 525 -16.33 2.30 -18.69
C VAL A 525 -15.69 3.28 -17.70
N ARG A 526 -14.88 2.81 -16.75
CA ARG A 526 -14.25 3.70 -15.75
C ARG A 526 -13.30 4.70 -16.37
N ASP A 527 -12.48 4.28 -17.32
CA ASP A 527 -11.60 5.18 -18.05
C ASP A 527 -12.39 6.17 -18.91
N ALA A 528 -13.48 5.73 -19.55
CA ALA A 528 -14.32 6.63 -20.34
C ALA A 528 -15.08 7.65 -19.46
N VAL A 529 -15.57 7.24 -18.29
CA VAL A 529 -16.16 8.16 -17.30
C VAL A 529 -15.13 9.16 -16.79
N THR A 530 -13.91 8.71 -16.49
CA THR A 530 -12.81 9.59 -16.06
C THR A 530 -12.42 10.57 -17.17
N CYS A 531 -12.36 10.10 -18.41
CA CYS A 531 -12.14 10.93 -19.59
C CYS A 531 -13.20 12.03 -19.72
N ILE A 532 -14.50 11.71 -19.54
CA ILE A 532 -15.60 12.68 -19.55
C ILE A 532 -15.49 13.65 -18.37
N ALA A 533 -15.12 13.19 -17.18
CA ALA A 533 -14.95 14.07 -16.02
C ALA A 533 -13.81 15.08 -16.23
N LEU A 534 -12.73 14.67 -16.89
CA LEU A 534 -11.57 15.53 -17.18
C LEU A 534 -11.81 16.46 -18.37
N LYS A 535 -12.52 16.00 -19.42
CA LYS A 535 -12.90 16.79 -20.60
C LYS A 535 -14.36 16.53 -21.00
N PRO A 536 -15.32 17.22 -20.37
CA PRO A 536 -16.75 16.98 -20.60
C PRO A 536 -17.24 17.30 -22.01
N ASP A 537 -16.57 18.24 -22.67
CA ASP A 537 -16.82 18.73 -24.03
C ASP A 537 -16.15 17.90 -25.12
N TRP A 538 -15.40 16.86 -24.75
CA TRP A 538 -14.73 16.00 -25.72
C TRP A 538 -15.61 14.81 -26.12
N ALA A 539 -16.15 14.86 -27.34
CA ALA A 539 -17.04 13.82 -27.88
C ALA A 539 -16.46 12.39 -27.79
N LYS A 540 -15.14 12.24 -27.85
CA LYS A 540 -14.47 10.93 -27.80
C LYS A 540 -14.67 10.20 -26.46
N GLY A 541 -14.71 10.91 -25.33
CA GLY A 541 -14.98 10.31 -24.02
C GLY A 541 -16.37 9.67 -23.95
N HIS A 542 -17.39 10.42 -24.40
CA HIS A 542 -18.77 9.94 -24.52
C HIS A 542 -18.88 8.77 -25.51
N PHE A 543 -18.17 8.83 -26.64
CA PHE A 543 -18.12 7.74 -27.62
C PHE A 543 -17.51 6.46 -27.02
N ARG A 544 -16.40 6.55 -26.28
CA ARG A 544 -15.78 5.39 -25.60
C ARG A 544 -16.75 4.76 -24.60
N LEU A 545 -17.43 5.58 -23.79
CA LEU A 545 -18.39 5.10 -22.80
C LEU A 545 -19.60 4.41 -23.47
N ALA A 546 -20.16 5.02 -24.51
CA ALA A 546 -21.27 4.44 -25.26
C ALA A 546 -20.90 3.11 -25.93
N THR A 547 -19.69 3.02 -26.47
CA THR A 547 -19.16 1.78 -27.06
C THR A 547 -18.99 0.70 -25.99
N ALA A 548 -18.41 1.04 -24.83
CA ALA A 548 -18.25 0.08 -23.74
C ALA A 548 -19.61 -0.47 -23.27
N TYR A 549 -20.61 0.40 -23.06
CA TYR A 549 -21.96 -0.05 -22.71
C TYR A 549 -22.62 -0.90 -23.80
N LYS A 550 -22.39 -0.58 -25.08
CA LYS A 550 -22.89 -1.39 -26.20
C LYS A 550 -22.34 -2.82 -26.13
N GLU A 551 -21.02 -2.97 -25.97
CA GLU A 551 -20.38 -4.29 -25.89
C GLU A 551 -20.79 -5.07 -24.63
N MET A 552 -21.13 -4.39 -23.52
CA MET A 552 -21.74 -5.01 -22.34
C MET A 552 -23.22 -5.39 -22.50
N GLY A 553 -23.84 -5.13 -23.65
CA GLY A 553 -25.28 -5.31 -23.85
C GLY A 553 -26.18 -4.28 -23.14
N ARG A 554 -25.60 -3.25 -22.53
CA ARG A 554 -26.30 -2.16 -21.83
C ARG A 554 -26.81 -1.10 -22.81
N VAL A 555 -27.64 -1.53 -23.77
CA VAL A 555 -28.07 -0.74 -24.94
C VAL A 555 -28.77 0.57 -24.56
N ALA A 556 -29.61 0.56 -23.52
CA ALA A 556 -30.33 1.76 -23.07
C ALA A 556 -29.37 2.86 -22.60
N GLU A 557 -28.32 2.49 -21.87
CA GLU A 557 -27.31 3.43 -21.36
C GLU A 557 -26.40 3.91 -22.49
N ALA A 558 -26.02 3.02 -23.41
CA ALA A 558 -25.31 3.39 -24.63
C ALA A 558 -26.10 4.42 -25.48
N LYS A 559 -27.41 4.21 -25.69
CA LYS A 559 -28.31 5.14 -26.40
C LYS A 559 -28.42 6.50 -25.70
N ARG A 560 -28.31 6.55 -24.36
CA ARG A 560 -28.30 7.81 -23.61
C ARG A 560 -27.01 8.58 -23.85
N VAL A 561 -25.86 7.95 -23.61
CA VAL A 561 -24.54 8.61 -23.67
C VAL A 561 -24.15 8.99 -25.10
N VAL A 562 -24.49 8.17 -26.10
CA VAL A 562 -24.15 8.47 -27.51
C VAL A 562 -24.84 9.75 -28.03
N LYS A 563 -25.96 10.17 -27.43
CA LYS A 563 -26.62 11.44 -27.77
C LYS A 563 -25.73 12.62 -27.46
N ASP A 564 -25.00 12.57 -26.33
CA ASP A 564 -24.10 13.64 -25.93
C ASP A 564 -22.85 13.65 -26.82
N ALA A 565 -22.31 12.48 -27.17
CA ALA A 565 -21.27 12.37 -28.20
C ALA A 565 -21.71 13.00 -29.54
N LYS A 566 -22.94 12.71 -30.00
CA LYS A 566 -23.49 13.24 -31.26
C LYS A 566 -23.76 14.74 -31.22
N LYS A 567 -24.16 15.29 -30.07
CA LYS A 567 -24.31 16.75 -29.90
C LYS A 567 -22.97 17.46 -30.01
N LEU A 568 -21.92 16.89 -29.40
CA LEU A 568 -20.58 17.46 -29.36
C LEU A 568 -19.85 17.32 -30.71
N ALA A 569 -20.11 16.26 -31.47
CA ALA A 569 -19.58 16.05 -32.81
C ALA A 569 -20.66 15.53 -33.78
N PRO A 570 -21.50 16.42 -34.33
CA PRO A 570 -22.63 16.06 -35.21
C PRO A 570 -22.21 15.41 -36.53
N ASP A 571 -21.02 15.70 -37.04
CA ASP A 571 -20.59 15.23 -38.36
C ASP A 571 -19.61 14.03 -38.29
N ASP A 572 -19.35 13.50 -37.09
CA ASP A 572 -18.48 12.34 -36.92
C ASP A 572 -19.18 11.05 -37.39
N GLU A 573 -18.63 10.41 -38.41
CA GLU A 573 -19.22 9.20 -39.02
C GLU A 573 -19.15 7.98 -38.08
N ALA A 574 -18.13 7.86 -37.23
CA ALA A 574 -18.04 6.75 -36.28
C ALA A 574 -19.15 6.85 -35.22
N ILE A 575 -19.45 8.07 -34.74
CA ILE A 575 -20.59 8.32 -33.85
C ILE A 575 -21.91 8.05 -34.59
N ALA A 576 -22.04 8.49 -35.86
CA ALA A 576 -23.24 8.22 -36.66
C ALA A 576 -23.48 6.71 -36.85
N MET A 577 -22.43 5.94 -37.14
CA MET A 577 -22.48 4.49 -37.23
C MET A 577 -22.89 3.85 -35.90
N LEU A 578 -22.30 4.25 -34.78
CA LEU A 578 -22.68 3.74 -33.46
C LEU A 578 -24.15 4.01 -33.13
N VAL A 579 -24.68 5.19 -33.48
CA VAL A 579 -26.11 5.50 -33.35
C VAL A 579 -26.97 4.57 -34.22
N ARG A 580 -26.57 4.30 -35.47
CA ARG A 580 -27.29 3.34 -36.35
C ARG A 580 -27.24 1.92 -35.77
N GLN A 581 -26.10 1.48 -35.25
CA GLN A 581 -25.95 0.16 -34.61
C GLN A 581 -26.87 0.03 -33.40
N LEU A 582 -26.83 1.01 -32.49
CA LEU A 582 -27.67 1.01 -31.29
C LEU A 582 -29.17 1.03 -31.60
N LYS A 583 -29.60 1.69 -32.69
CA LYS A 583 -30.99 1.66 -33.17
C LYS A 583 -31.42 0.27 -33.67
N LYS A 584 -30.50 -0.54 -34.19
CA LYS A 584 -30.81 -1.91 -34.66
C LYS A 584 -30.84 -2.92 -33.52
N MET A 585 -30.09 -2.66 -32.43
CA MET A 585 -29.98 -3.55 -31.27
C MET A 585 -31.16 -3.46 -30.29
N GLY A 586 -32.19 -2.67 -30.59
CA GLY A 586 -33.40 -2.61 -29.76
C GLY A 586 -34.44 -1.64 -30.28
#